data_AF-A0A6S6SZS2-F1
#
_entry.id   AF-A0A6S6SZS2-F1
#
_cell.length_a   1.000
_cell.length_b   1.000
_cell.length_c   1.000
_cell.angle_alpha   90.00
_cell.angle_beta   90.00
_cell.angle_gamma   90.00
#
_symmetry.space_group_name_H-M   'P 1'
#
loop_
_entity.id
_entity.type
_entity.pdbx_description
1 polymer ?
#
loop_
_entity_poly.entity_id
_entity_poly.type
_entity_poly.pdbx_seq_one_letter_code
_entity_poly.pdbx_strand_id
1 'polypeptide(L)' 'MQFKIAELSDIDATLKLHAKYQIDNIKEEDKADGFVTTAFTREELTKLINEEQGLFIAKNEEVVLGYVMAALVTVGNV' A
#
# COMPACT_ATOMS: atom_id res chain seq x y z
N MET A 1 7.37 -11.23 -12.64
CA MET A 1 6.23 -10.40 -12.20
C MET A 1 4.99 -11.25 -12.00
N GLN A 2 4.40 -11.18 -10.81
CA GLN A 2 3.16 -11.83 -10.42
C GLN A 2 2.23 -10.79 -9.80
N PHE A 3 0.95 -10.86 -10.15
CA PHE A 3 -0.10 -10.05 -9.53
C PHE A 3 -0.93 -10.96 -8.63
N LYS A 4 -1.07 -10.58 -7.36
CA LYS A 4 -1.88 -11.33 -6.40
C LYS A 4 -2.59 -10.38 -5.45
N ILE A 5 -3.66 -10.88 -4.84
CA ILE A 5 -4.21 -10.29 -3.63
C ILE A 5 -3.14 -10.47 -2.54
N ALA A 6 -2.82 -9.39 -1.84
CA ALA A 6 -1.80 -9.41 -0.80
C ALA A 6 -2.23 -10.28 0.37
N GLU A 7 -1.26 -10.97 0.95
CA GLU A 7 -1.44 -11.70 2.19
C GLU A 7 -0.71 -10.98 3.33
N LEU A 8 -0.94 -11.39 4.58
CA LEU A 8 -0.28 -10.80 5.74
C LEU A 8 1.26 -10.83 5.65
N SER A 9 1.81 -11.83 4.96
CA SER A 9 3.23 -11.98 4.67
C SER A 9 3.78 -10.92 3.71
N ASP A 10 2.93 -10.28 2.91
CA ASP A 10 3.31 -9.24 1.96
C ASP A 10 3.22 -7.82 2.55
N ILE A 11 2.70 -7.66 3.78
CA ILE A 11 2.55 -6.35 4.44
C ILE A 11 3.91 -5.68 4.64
N ASP A 12 4.92 -6.40 5.14
CA ASP A 12 6.25 -5.84 5.38
C ASP A 12 6.90 -5.34 4.09
N ALA A 13 6.75 -6.08 2.98
CA ALA A 13 7.24 -5.66 1.67
C ALA A 13 6.47 -4.45 1.11
N THR A 14 5.16 -4.39 1.35
CA THR A 14 4.29 -3.28 0.95
C THR A 14 4.59 -2.01 1.76
N LEU A 15 4.77 -2.13 3.08
CA LEU A 15 5.17 -1.02 3.95
C LEU A 15 6.56 -0.51 3.60
N LYS A 16 7.49 -1.39 3.24
CA LYS A 16 8.82 -1.00 2.75
C LYS A 16 8.74 -0.17 1.48
N LEU A 17 7.85 -0.52 0.54
CA LEU A 17 7.59 0.27 -0.65
C LEU A 17 6.88 1.59 -0.31
N HIS A 18 5.87 1.56 0.55
CA HIS A 18 5.15 2.74 1.03
C HIS A 18 6.07 3.76 1.69
N ALA A 19 6.98 3.31 2.56
CA ALA A 19 7.98 4.15 3.22
C ALA A 19 8.99 4.75 2.23
N LYS A 20 9.29 4.06 1.13
CA LYS A 20 10.14 4.58 0.05
C LYS A 20 9.50 5.75 -0.69
N TYR A 21 8.17 5.73 -0.86
CA TYR A 21 7.38 6.78 -1.52
C TYR A 21 6.70 7.76 -0.55
N GLN A 22 6.96 7.62 0.75
CA GLN A 22 6.51 8.57 1.76
C GLN A 22 7.30 9.87 1.62
N ILE A 23 6.61 10.99 1.82
CA ILE A 23 7.07 12.36 1.49
C ILE A 23 8.43 12.74 2.11
N ASP A 24 8.86 12.06 3.17
CA ASP A 24 10.17 12.24 3.84
C ASP A 24 11.36 11.71 3.02
N ASN A 25 11.15 10.81 2.06
CA ASN A 25 12.19 10.29 1.16
C ASN A 25 11.98 10.64 -0.32
N ILE A 26 10.96 11.45 -0.63
CA ILE A 26 10.66 11.81 -2.02
C ILE A 26 11.65 12.87 -2.49
N LYS A 27 12.47 12.52 -3.49
CA LYS A 27 13.29 13.50 -4.20
C LYS A 27 12.36 14.50 -4.88
N GLU A 28 12.79 15.75 -5.02
CA GLU A 28 12.00 16.80 -5.67
C GLU A 28 11.50 16.40 -7.08
N GLU A 29 12.23 15.51 -7.75
CA GLU A 29 11.95 14.94 -9.07
C GLU A 29 10.72 13.99 -9.06
N ASP A 30 10.51 13.24 -7.99
CA ASP A 30 9.43 12.25 -7.83
C ASP A 30 8.12 12.87 -7.29
N LYS A 31 8.12 14.16 -6.95
CA LYS A 31 6.90 14.88 -6.52
C LYS A 31 5.82 14.94 -7.61
N ALA A 32 6.20 14.80 -8.87
CA ALA A 32 5.27 14.80 -10.01
C ALA A 32 4.41 13.51 -10.07
N ASP A 33 4.88 12.40 -9.48
CA ASP A 33 4.24 11.08 -9.55
C ASP A 33 3.16 10.85 -8.48
N GLY A 34 3.00 11.80 -7.54
CA GLY A 34 2.02 11.72 -6.46
C GLY A 34 2.63 11.12 -5.19
N PHE A 35 2.35 11.78 -4.07
CA PHE A 35 2.87 11.40 -2.75
C PHE A 35 1.71 10.95 -1.86
N VAL A 36 1.98 9.97 -0.99
CA VAL A 36 0.97 9.48 -0.05
C VAL A 36 1.00 10.35 1.22
N THR A 37 -0.08 11.09 1.47
CA THR A 37 -0.23 11.95 2.66
C THR A 37 -0.74 11.21 3.89
N THR A 38 -1.34 10.03 3.69
CA THR A 38 -1.96 9.25 4.76
C THR A 38 -1.07 8.05 5.06
N ALA A 39 -0.38 8.10 6.20
CA ALA A 39 0.40 6.98 6.68
C ALA A 39 -0.54 5.82 7.02
N PHE A 40 -0.45 4.73 6.27
CA PHE A 40 -1.17 3.50 6.63
C PHE A 40 -0.35 2.71 7.63
N THR A 41 -0.99 2.30 8.72
CA THR A 41 -0.38 1.43 9.73
C THR A 41 -0.48 -0.05 9.32
N ARG A 42 0.38 -0.90 9.90
CA ARG A 42 0.29 -2.36 9.74
C ARG A 42 -1.10 -2.89 10.07
N GLU A 43 -1.74 -2.32 11.09
CA GLU A 43 -3.07 -2.72 11.55
C GLU A 43 -4.15 -2.40 10.51
N GLU A 44 -4.12 -1.21 9.91
CA GLU A 44 -5.07 -0.84 8.85
C GLU A 44 -4.91 -1.70 7.59
N LEU A 45 -3.68 -1.99 7.17
CA LEU A 45 -3.43 -2.91 6.05
C LEU A 45 -3.88 -4.34 6.38
N THR A 46 -3.64 -4.80 7.61
CA THR A 46 -4.11 -6.11 8.08
C THR A 46 -5.62 -6.20 8.03
N LYS A 47 -6.31 -5.13 8.44
CA LYS A 47 -7.77 -5.04 8.39
C LYS A 47 -8.27 -5.05 6.95
N LEU A 48 -7.66 -4.26 6.06
CA LEU A 48 -8.00 -4.22 4.64
C LEU A 48 -7.82 -5.58 3.93
N ILE A 49 -6.76 -6.31 4.26
CA ILE A 49 -6.50 -7.65 3.71
C ILE A 49 -7.51 -8.68 4.22
N ASN A 50 -7.77 -8.71 5.54
CA ASN A 50 -8.61 -9.73 6.15
C ASN A 50 -10.11 -9.47 5.95
N GLU A 51 -10.56 -8.22 6.02
CA GLU A 51 -11.99 -7.88 5.98
C GLU A 51 -12.48 -7.62 4.55
N GLU A 52 -11.65 -7.00 3.70
CA GLU A 52 -12.08 -6.53 2.38
C GLU A 52 -11.33 -7.20 1.22
N GLN A 53 -10.24 -7.92 1.49
CA GLN A 53 -9.30 -8.39 0.45
C GLN A 53 -8.89 -7.27 -0.51
N GLY A 54 -8.82 -6.05 0.01
CA GLY A 54 -8.75 -4.81 -0.76
C GLY A 54 -7.35 -4.42 -1.21
N LEU A 55 -6.33 -5.23 -0.91
CA LEU A 55 -4.93 -4.92 -1.25
C LEU A 55 -4.44 -5.82 -2.37
N PHE A 56 -4.12 -5.22 -3.51
CA PHE A 56 -3.57 -5.90 -4.68
C PHE A 56 -2.11 -5.52 -4.85
N ILE A 57 -1.23 -6.49 -5.08
CA ILE A 57 0.21 -6.25 -5.19
C ILE A 57 0.77 -6.79 -6.51
N ALA A 58 1.74 -6.05 -7.05
CA ALA A 58 2.62 -6.48 -8.11
C ALA A 58 3.96 -6.88 -7.49
N LYS A 59 4.25 -8.19 -7.48
CA LYS A 59 5.45 -8.76 -6.88
C LYS A 59 6.40 -9.27 -7.95
N ASN A 60 7.69 -9.02 -7.79
CA ASN A 60 8.74 -9.68 -8.54
C ASN A 60 9.65 -10.40 -7.55
N GLU A 61 9.61 -11.74 -7.58
CA GLU A 61 10.28 -12.60 -6.59
C GLU A 61 9.83 -12.27 -5.16
N GLU A 62 10.69 -11.68 -4.34
CA GLU A 62 10.39 -11.26 -2.96
C GLU A 62 10.10 -9.75 -2.84
N VAL A 63 10.20 -9.00 -3.94
CA VAL A 63 10.09 -7.54 -3.94
C VAL A 63 8.70 -7.11 -4.44
N VAL A 64 7.99 -6.33 -3.63
CA VAL A 64 6.77 -5.64 -4.07
C VAL A 64 7.19 -4.39 -4.86
N LEU A 65 6.78 -4.31 -6.11
CA LEU A 65 7.09 -3.21 -7.04
C LEU A 65 5.97 -2.17 -7.10
N GLY A 66 4.75 -2.55 -6.75
CA GLY A 66 3.60 -1.67 -6.74
C GLY A 66 2.45 -2.32 -5.98
N TYR A 67 1.55 -1.51 -5.45
CA TYR A 67 0.33 -1.98 -4.81
C TYR A 67 -0.83 -1.03 -5.11
N VAL A 68 -2.05 -1.56 -5.11
CA VAL A 68 -3.30 -0.83 -5.28
C VAL A 68 -4.21 -1.21 -4.12
N MET A 69 -4.84 -0.20 -3.52
CA MET A 69 -5.80 -0.37 -2.44
C MET A 69 -7.19 -0.04 -2.96
N ALA A 70 -8.13 -0.93 -2.72
CA ALA A 70 -9.56 -0.71 -2.89
C ALA A 70 -10.20 -0.90 -1.52
N ALA A 71 -10.68 0.19 -0.93
CA ALA A 71 -11.42 0.18 0.31
C ALA A 71 -12.80 0.76 0.04
N LEU A 72 -13.84 0.16 0.61
CA LEU A 72 -15.16 0.75 0.57
C LEU A 72 -15.23 1.87 1.62
N VAL A 73 -15.06 3.13 1.18
CA VAL A 73 -15.36 4.27 2.07
C VAL A 73 -16.87 4.30 2.29
N THR A 74 -17.30 3.76 3.42
CA THR A 74 -18.60 4.09 3.98
C THR A 74 -18.47 5.49 4.59
N VAL A 75 -19.12 6.47 3.96
CA VAL A 75 -19.24 7.83 4.49
C VAL A 75 -20.14 7.75 5.73
N GLY A 76 -19.53 7.42 6.88
CA GLY A 76 -20.18 7.38 8.18
C GLY A 76 -19.85 8.63 8.98
N ASN A 77 -20.82 9.55 9.06
CA ASN A 77 -20.94 10.72 9.93
C ASN A 77 -19.91 11.85 9.77
N VAL A 78 -20.28 12.82 8.94
CA VAL A 78 -20.09 14.26 9.23
C VAL A 78 -20.99 14.71 10.38
#